data_AF-A0A4Y2AIF8-F1
#
_entry.id   AF-A0A4Y2AIF8-F1
#
_cell.length_a   1.000
_cell.length_b   1.000
_cell.length_c   1.000
_cell.angle_alpha   90.00
_cell.angle_beta   90.00
_cell.angle_gamma   90.00
#
_symmetry.space_group_name_H-M   'P 1'
#
loop_
_entity.id
_entity.type
_entity.pdbx_description
1 polymer ?
#
loop_
_entity_poly.entity_id
_entity_poly.type
_entity_poly.pdbx_seq_one_letter_code
_entity_poly.pdbx_strand_id
1 'polypeptide(L)'
;MSLSRVVLIINLKREVRTNETVEESFIRNSSRNERSRVIKRFCVQREVSELQEHSCGTMTGLDSFCLAHFWGKEDNPSGKYKKMVPQ
;
A
#
# COMPACT_ATOMS: atom_id res chain seq x y z
N MET A 1 -29.68 9.95 3.14
CA MET A 1 -29.81 9.39 4.51
C MET A 1 -29.89 10.56 5.48
N SER A 2 -30.91 10.64 6.33
CA SER A 2 -31.00 11.71 7.34
C SER A 2 -30.08 11.42 8.53
N LEU A 3 -29.57 12.47 9.19
CA LEU A 3 -28.70 12.35 10.36
C LEU A 3 -29.36 11.52 11.47
N SER A 4 -30.66 11.72 11.72
CA SER A 4 -31.43 10.95 12.72
C SER A 4 -31.40 9.44 12.46
N ARG A 5 -31.46 9.03 11.19
CA ARG A 5 -31.42 7.61 10.79
C ARG A 5 -30.02 7.02 10.97
N VAL A 6 -28.96 7.80 10.72
CA VAL A 6 -27.57 7.38 10.96
C VAL A 6 -27.32 7.18 12.45
N VAL A 7 -27.78 8.12 13.29
CA VAL A 7 -27.65 8.04 14.75
C VAL A 7 -28.39 6.82 15.30
N LEU A 8 -29.62 6.56 14.84
CA LEU A 8 -30.39 5.38 15.22
C LEU A 8 -29.62 4.08 14.93
N ILE A 9 -29.05 3.96 13.72
CA ILE A 9 -28.30 2.76 13.31
C ILE A 9 -27.03 2.59 14.15
N ILE A 10 -26.34 3.67 14.50
CA ILE A 10 -25.16 3.62 15.37
C ILE A 10 -25.54 3.16 16.77
N ASN A 11 -26.61 3.72 17.35
CA ASN A 11 -27.07 3.37 18.70
C ASN A 11 -27.53 1.91 18.78
N LEU A 12 -28.30 1.44 17.79
CA LEU A 12 -28.69 0.02 17.71
C LEU A 12 -27.47 -0.90 17.66
N LYS A 13 -26.45 -0.55 16.87
CA LYS A 13 -25.20 -1.33 16.80
C LYS A 13 -24.37 -1.27 18.08
N ARG A 14 -24.52 -0.23 18.91
CA ARG A 14 -23.86 -0.14 20.21
C ARG A 14 -24.54 -1.07 21.21
N GLU A 15 -25.86 -1.05 21.26
CA GLU A 15 -26.66 -1.90 22.14
C GLU A 15 -26.44 -3.40 21.87
N VAL A 16 -26.41 -3.79 20.59
CA VAL A 16 -26.07 -5.18 20.22
C VAL A 16 -24.69 -5.56 20.74
N ARG A 17 -23.69 -4.68 20.60
CA ARG A 17 -22.32 -4.95 21.06
C ARG A 17 -22.15 -4.96 22.57
N THR A 18 -22.94 -4.20 23.31
CA THR A 18 -22.89 -4.21 24.78
C THR A 18 -23.46 -5.50 25.36
N ASN A 19 -24.34 -6.16 24.61
CA ASN A 19 -24.95 -7.42 25.00
C ASN A 19 -24.26 -8.65 24.35
N GLU A 20 -23.20 -8.46 23.58
CA GLU A 20 -22.41 -9.56 22.98
C GLU A 20 -21.73 -10.36 24.10
N THR A 21 -21.83 -11.69 24.00
CA THR A 21 -20.97 -12.60 24.76
C THR A 21 -19.53 -12.55 24.24
N VAL A 22 -18.58 -13.07 25.04
CA VAL A 22 -17.16 -13.12 24.65
C VAL A 22 -16.98 -13.88 23.33
N GLU A 23 -17.69 -14.99 23.15
CA GLU A 23 -17.63 -15.82 21.94
C GLU A 23 -18.15 -15.07 20.70
N GLU A 24 -19.29 -14.39 20.82
CA GLU A 24 -19.84 -13.57 19.73
C GLU A 24 -18.89 -12.43 19.35
N SER A 25 -18.26 -11.80 20.35
CA SER A 25 -17.26 -10.76 20.14
C SER A 25 -16.02 -11.32 19.42
N PHE A 26 -15.60 -12.54 19.77
CA PHE A 26 -14.45 -13.23 19.18
C PHE A 26 -14.73 -13.56 17.71
N ILE A 27 -15.89 -14.13 17.40
CA ILE A 27 -16.32 -14.44 16.03
C ILE A 27 -16.40 -13.15 15.19
N ARG A 28 -16.97 -12.06 15.73
CA ARG A 28 -17.05 -10.76 15.03
C ARG A 28 -15.66 -10.19 14.75
N ASN A 29 -14.74 -10.24 15.71
CA ASN A 29 -13.37 -9.75 15.51
C ASN A 29 -12.59 -10.65 14.55
N SER A 30 -12.74 -11.96 14.64
CA SER A 30 -12.11 -12.94 13.75
C SER A 30 -12.54 -12.71 12.28
N SER A 31 -13.84 -12.58 12.03
CA SER A 31 -14.36 -12.30 10.68
C SER A 31 -13.88 -10.95 10.12
N ARG A 32 -13.75 -9.92 10.96
CA ARG A 32 -13.18 -8.62 10.56
C ARG A 32 -11.70 -8.73 10.21
N ASN A 33 -10.95 -9.48 11.02
CA ASN A 33 -9.53 -9.72 10.80
C ASN A 33 -9.29 -10.50 9.50
N GLU A 34 -10.11 -11.50 9.22
CA GLU A 34 -10.04 -12.27 7.98
C GLU A 34 -10.30 -11.39 6.75
N ARG A 35 -11.37 -10.58 6.77
CA ARG A 35 -11.64 -9.61 5.69
C ARG A 35 -10.49 -8.63 5.51
N SER A 36 -9.88 -8.15 6.60
CA SER A 36 -8.72 -7.26 6.51
C SER A 36 -7.50 -7.95 5.89
N ARG A 37 -7.27 -9.23 6.19
CA ARG A 37 -6.17 -10.01 5.62
C ARG A 37 -6.37 -10.22 4.12
N VAL A 38 -7.59 -10.58 3.72
CA VAL A 38 -7.95 -10.76 2.30
C VAL A 38 -7.77 -9.45 1.52
N ILE A 39 -8.28 -8.33 2.03
CA ILE A 39 -8.14 -7.01 1.38
C ILE A 39 -6.66 -6.62 1.26
N LYS A 40 -5.88 -6.76 2.32
CA LYS A 40 -4.44 -6.43 2.28
C LYS A 40 -3.68 -7.30 1.29
N ARG A 41 -3.93 -8.62 1.27
CA ARG A 41 -3.31 -9.53 0.31
C ARG A 41 -3.68 -9.16 -1.13
N PHE A 42 -4.96 -8.88 -1.39
CA PHE A 42 -5.43 -8.47 -2.70
C PHE A 42 -4.82 -7.12 -3.13
N CYS A 43 -4.75 -6.14 -2.23
CA CYS A 43 -4.14 -4.83 -2.50
C CYS A 43 -2.65 -4.98 -2.84
N VAL A 44 -1.90 -5.76 -2.06
CA VAL A 44 -0.49 -6.03 -2.32
C VAL A 44 -0.31 -6.80 -3.64
N GLN A 45 -1.13 -7.82 -3.91
CA GLN A 45 -1.04 -8.55 -5.19
C GLN A 45 -1.36 -7.64 -6.38
N ARG A 46 -2.33 -6.74 -6.23
CA ARG A 46 -2.65 -5.75 -7.26
C ARG A 46 -1.52 -4.74 -7.45
N GLU A 47 -0.96 -4.18 -6.38
CA GLU A 47 0.21 -3.29 -6.43
C GLU A 47 1.41 -3.98 -7.08
N VAL A 48 1.67 -5.24 -6.74
CA VAL A 48 2.75 -6.04 -7.34
C VAL A 48 2.47 -6.37 -8.82
N SER A 49 1.21 -6.61 -9.19
CA SER A 49 0.82 -6.90 -10.58
C SER A 49 0.80 -5.64 -11.45
N GLU A 50 0.55 -4.47 -10.85
CA GLU A 50 0.63 -3.15 -11.49
C GLU A 50 2.07 -2.59 -11.47
N LEU A 51 2.99 -3.19 -10.69
CA LEU A 51 4.41 -2.89 -10.75
C LEU A 51 4.97 -3.44 -12.06
N GLN A 52 5.03 -2.59 -13.08
CA GLN A 52 5.86 -2.87 -14.24
C GLN A 52 7.32 -2.94 -13.77
N GLU A 53 8.02 -4.03 -14.08
CA GLU A 53 9.47 -4.09 -13.89
C GLU A 53 10.11 -2.98 -14.73
N HIS A 54 10.38 -1.85 -14.08
CA HIS A 54 11.26 -0.86 -14.63
C HIS A 54 12.67 -1.43 -14.54
N SER A 55 13.13 -2.03 -15.64
CA SER A 55 14.55 -2.25 -15.86
C SER A 55 15.21 -0.88 -15.83
N CYS A 56 15.73 -0.44 -14.68
CA CYS A 56 16.45 0.84 -14.64
C CYS A 56 17.80 0.74 -15.39
N GLY A 57 18.13 -0.42 -15.99
CA GLY A 57 19.35 -0.69 -16.76
C GLY A 57 20.40 -1.42 -15.92
N THR A 58 21.63 -1.47 -16.41
CA THR A 58 22.80 -1.96 -15.65
C THR A 58 23.66 -0.76 -15.23
N MET A 59 24.26 -0.80 -14.04
CA MET A 59 25.20 0.21 -13.57
C MET A 59 26.52 0.15 -14.34
N THR A 60 26.54 0.69 -15.56
CA THR A 60 27.70 0.69 -16.45
C THR A 60 28.49 2.00 -16.43
N GLY A 61 27.94 3.06 -15.85
CA GLY A 61 28.63 4.35 -15.75
C GLY A 61 29.60 4.36 -14.59
N LEU A 62 30.78 4.95 -14.79
CA LEU A 62 31.76 5.20 -13.73
C LEU A 62 32.17 6.67 -13.82
N ASP A 63 32.01 7.41 -12.72
CA ASP A 63 32.51 8.78 -12.64
C ASP A 63 34.03 8.78 -12.45
N SER A 64 34.76 9.54 -13.27
CA SER A 64 36.23 9.55 -13.24
C SER A 64 36.82 10.30 -12.05
N PHE A 65 36.04 11.21 -11.43
CA PHE A 65 36.48 12.01 -10.29
C PHE A 65 36.33 11.26 -8.97
N CYS A 66 35.16 10.68 -8.71
CA CYS A 66 34.87 9.99 -7.45
C CYS A 66 34.78 8.46 -7.57
N LEU A 67 34.95 7.90 -8.77
CA LEU A 67 34.84 6.46 -9.04
C LEU A 67 33.47 5.85 -8.64
N ALA A 68 32.44 6.70 -8.53
CA ALA A 68 31.09 6.25 -8.25
C ALA A 68 30.48 5.58 -9.48
N HIS A 69 29.85 4.43 -9.27
CA HIS A 69 29.10 3.77 -10.33
C HIS A 69 27.71 4.42 -10.46
N PHE A 70 27.22 4.57 -11.69
CA PHE A 70 25.89 5.08 -11.98
C PHE A 70 25.21 4.30 -13.11
N TRP A 71 23.89 4.45 -13.21
CA TRP A 71 23.09 3.76 -14.21
C TRP A 71 23.16 4.53 -15.53
N GLY A 72 24.02 4.09 -16.44
CA GLY A 72 24.28 4.81 -17.71
C GLY A 72 23.10 4.83 -18.68
N LYS A 73 22.19 3.84 -18.58
CA LYS A 73 21.01 3.69 -19.45
C LYS A 73 19.68 3.78 -18.70
N GLU A 74 19.68 4.28 -17.46
CA GLU A 74 18.43 4.56 -16.76
C GLU A 74 17.63 5.59 -17.59
N ASP A 75 16.30 5.51 -17.56
CA ASP A 75 15.39 6.56 -18.04
C ASP A 75 14.87 7.34 -16.82
N ASN A 76 14.87 8.67 -16.88
CA ASN A 76 14.39 9.52 -15.77
C ASN A 76 13.16 10.29 -16.24
N PRO A 77 12.02 9.60 -16.39
CA PRO A 77 10.78 10.24 -16.81
C PRO A 77 10.29 11.26 -15.78
N SER A 78 10.72 11.13 -14.52
CA SER A 78 10.29 12.02 -13.44
C SER A 78 10.92 13.41 -13.50
N GLY A 79 12.11 13.55 -14.10
CA GLY A 79 12.88 14.80 -14.15
C GLY A 79 13.28 15.36 -12.77
N LYS A 80 13.07 14.63 -11.67
CA LYS A 80 13.24 15.13 -10.30
C LYS A 80 14.69 15.22 -9.83
N TYR A 81 15.61 14.60 -10.56
CA TYR A 81 17.03 14.58 -10.27
C TYR A 81 17.83 14.75 -11.55
N LYS A 82 19.03 15.33 -11.41
CA LYS A 82 19.96 15.48 -12.52
C LYS A 82 20.74 14.19 -12.69
N LYS A 83 20.73 13.63 -13.90
CA LYS A 83 21.59 12.50 -14.24
C LYS A 83 23.04 12.94 -14.38
N MET A 84 23.94 12.06 -13.96
CA MET A 84 25.35 12.17 -14.29
C MET A 84 25.49 11.89 -15.78
N VAL A 85 26.06 12.85 -16.51
CA VAL A 85 26.39 12.71 -17.94
C VAL A 85 27.91 12.55 -17.99
N PRO A 86 28.45 11.45 -18.55
CA PRO A 86 29.89 11.36 -18.76
C PRO A 86 30.34 12.49 -19.69
N GLN A 87 31.42 13.18 -19.32
CA GLN A 87 32.08 14.20 -20.15
C GLN A 87 32.79 13.56 -21.34
#